data_AF-A0A956I8H2-F1
#
_entry.id   AF-A0A956I8H2-F1
#
_cell.length_a   1.000
_cell.length_b   1.000
_cell.length_c   1.000
_cell.angle_alpha   90.00
_cell.angle_beta   90.00
_cell.angle_gamma   90.00
#
_symmetry.space_group_name_H-M   'P 1'
#
loop_
_entity.id
_entity.type
_entity.pdbx_description
1 polymer ?
#
loop_
_entity_poly.entity_id
_entity_poly.type
_entity_poly.pdbx_seq_one_letter_code
_entity_poly.pdbx_strand_id
1 'polypeptide(L)'
;MRSFVAVALAVASVVLANSASAQIRPRFMILFDTSGSMALDLDGIPTFGDGIAGATQGLDTDCDGAADDSRLYVAKEALRNMVLAFGDIEFGLTAFPRYAASQVACSYDRGGAGPYAITHRIQQSECNLATGPFVGSIGNPTLNTGTALNNGNCGSQWDGIGGNELPTDLIPAACRPGTGGRPAARLWATGSPQFCTNYLGGCPAQDNGVYVYPNGDVLVGFSGFGWPTTVDNRVGMLKWIDQRETSFSASTTSGNFCNHSGAGDCELRPQGPTPLAGTLRAARDYMVPIRTGDSVGSCRPYTVLLLTDGVETCDTMSAPVTTAAELAAAGIPVYVVGLSIDAGGRSLLNQIATAGGTDAGDPGGDTAFFADDEVTLAA
;
A
#
# COMPACT_ATOMS: atom_id res chain seq x y z
N MET A 1 87.30 -5.75 -10.44
CA MET A 1 86.12 -5.12 -11.10
C MET A 1 85.14 -6.26 -11.36
N ARG A 2 84.11 -6.54 -10.53
CA ARG A 2 82.78 -5.87 -10.49
C ARG A 2 82.36 -5.48 -11.91
N SER A 3 81.23 -5.89 -12.52
CA SER A 3 79.99 -6.44 -11.99
C SER A 3 79.01 -6.74 -13.14
N PHE A 4 78.12 -7.72 -12.93
CA PHE A 4 76.74 -7.89 -13.43
C PHE A 4 76.42 -7.86 -14.95
N VAL A 5 76.12 -9.04 -15.49
CA VAL A 5 75.22 -9.25 -16.65
C VAL A 5 73.80 -9.44 -16.10
N ALA A 6 72.90 -8.52 -16.41
CA ALA A 6 71.48 -8.63 -16.07
C ALA A 6 70.72 -9.27 -17.24
N VAL A 7 70.20 -10.48 -17.01
CA VAL A 7 69.22 -11.14 -17.88
C VAL A 7 67.84 -10.63 -17.47
N ALA A 8 67.19 -9.84 -18.33
CA ALA A 8 65.82 -9.41 -18.14
C ALA A 8 64.87 -10.51 -18.66
N LEU A 9 64.27 -11.24 -17.72
CA LEU A 9 63.17 -12.16 -17.98
C LEU A 9 61.89 -11.34 -18.13
N ALA A 10 61.36 -11.22 -19.34
CA ALA A 10 60.05 -10.62 -19.58
C ALA A 10 58.95 -11.59 -19.13
N VAL A 11 58.45 -11.41 -17.91
CA VAL A 11 57.22 -12.06 -17.45
C VAL A 11 56.05 -11.33 -18.11
N ALA A 12 55.46 -11.96 -19.13
CA ALA A 12 54.19 -11.53 -19.70
C ALA A 12 53.08 -11.76 -18.65
N SER A 13 52.78 -10.74 -17.86
CA SER A 13 51.59 -10.70 -17.03
C SER A 13 50.36 -10.67 -17.92
N VAL A 14 49.76 -11.84 -18.14
CA VAL A 14 48.39 -11.95 -18.68
C VAL A 14 47.47 -11.34 -17.62
N VAL A 15 47.12 -10.08 -17.81
CA VAL A 15 46.01 -9.45 -17.10
C VAL A 15 44.75 -10.13 -17.61
N LEU A 16 44.35 -11.21 -16.95
CA LEU A 16 42.97 -11.70 -17.03
C LEU A 16 42.13 -10.55 -16.45
N ALA A 17 41.53 -9.77 -17.32
CA ALA A 17 40.43 -8.91 -16.95
C ALA A 17 39.34 -9.85 -16.39
N ASN A 18 39.30 -9.98 -15.06
CA ASN A 18 38.12 -10.50 -14.41
C ASN A 18 37.00 -9.55 -14.81
N SER A 19 36.17 -9.96 -15.78
CA SER A 19 34.85 -9.38 -15.97
C SER A 19 34.22 -9.40 -14.60
N ALA A 20 34.03 -8.23 -13.98
CA ALA A 20 33.21 -8.13 -12.79
C ALA A 20 31.87 -8.74 -13.18
N SER A 21 31.54 -9.90 -12.63
CA SER A 21 30.23 -10.53 -12.87
C SER A 21 29.21 -9.50 -12.45
N ALA A 22 28.41 -9.00 -13.39
CA ALA A 22 27.30 -8.14 -13.06
C ALA A 22 26.46 -8.87 -11.99
N GLN A 23 26.30 -8.25 -10.83
CA GLN A 23 25.57 -8.83 -9.71
C GLN A 23 24.14 -9.14 -10.17
N ILE A 24 23.73 -10.41 -10.07
CA ILE A 24 22.37 -10.83 -10.40
C ILE A 24 21.49 -10.47 -9.19
N ARG A 25 20.90 -9.28 -9.24
CA ARG A 25 19.97 -8.82 -8.20
C ARG A 25 18.64 -9.57 -8.32
N PRO A 26 18.08 -10.11 -7.23
CA PRO A 26 16.73 -10.67 -7.22
C PRO A 26 15.69 -9.56 -7.43
N ARG A 27 14.53 -9.94 -7.97
CA ARG A 27 13.43 -9.02 -8.30
C ARG A 27 12.19 -9.32 -7.46
N PHE A 28 11.74 -8.33 -6.71
CA PHE A 28 10.56 -8.42 -5.86
C PHE A 28 9.50 -7.43 -6.31
N MET A 29 8.34 -7.92 -6.74
CA MET A 29 7.17 -7.08 -6.95
C MET A 29 6.33 -7.05 -5.68
N ILE A 30 6.16 -5.88 -5.12
CA ILE A 30 5.38 -5.66 -3.90
C ILE A 30 3.97 -5.26 -4.32
N LEU A 31 2.98 -6.00 -3.84
CA LEU A 31 1.56 -5.71 -4.03
C LEU A 31 1.07 -5.12 -2.73
N PHE A 32 0.80 -3.83 -2.76
CA PHE A 32 0.47 -3.05 -1.57
C PHE A 32 -1.03 -2.78 -1.50
N ASP A 33 -1.65 -3.23 -0.42
CA ASP A 33 -3.04 -2.95 -0.12
C ASP A 33 -3.28 -1.46 0.11
N THR A 34 -4.27 -0.94 -0.62
CA THR A 34 -4.71 0.45 -0.51
C THR A 34 -6.22 0.52 -0.41
N SER A 35 -6.86 -0.53 0.10
CA SER A 35 -8.27 -0.51 0.43
C SER A 35 -8.55 0.44 1.59
N GLY A 36 -9.82 0.76 1.80
CA GLY A 36 -10.23 1.67 2.85
C GLY A 36 -9.98 1.14 4.28
N SER A 37 -9.92 -0.19 4.48
CA SER A 37 -9.58 -0.80 5.77
C SER A 37 -8.17 -0.47 6.25
N MET A 38 -7.27 -0.12 5.33
CA MET A 38 -5.93 0.33 5.68
C MET A 38 -5.91 1.67 6.44
N ALA A 39 -7.07 2.35 6.59
CA ALA A 39 -7.26 3.51 7.46
C ALA A 39 -7.62 3.15 8.93
N LEU A 40 -7.76 1.86 9.26
CA LEU A 40 -7.78 1.39 10.64
C LEU A 40 -6.36 1.34 11.22
N ASP A 41 -6.23 1.35 12.53
CA ASP A 41 -5.00 0.93 13.21
C ASP A 41 -4.91 -0.61 13.32
N LEU A 42 -3.86 -1.09 13.98
CA LEU A 42 -3.62 -2.53 14.16
C LEU A 42 -4.58 -3.21 15.14
N ASP A 43 -5.35 -2.45 15.91
CA ASP A 43 -6.43 -2.94 16.78
C ASP A 43 -7.81 -2.87 16.10
N GLY A 44 -7.87 -2.40 14.85
CA GLY A 44 -9.11 -2.26 14.08
C GLY A 44 -9.90 -0.99 14.41
N ILE A 45 -9.28 -0.02 15.07
CA ILE A 45 -9.89 1.27 15.41
C ILE A 45 -9.69 2.22 14.21
N PRO A 46 -10.74 2.92 13.75
CA PRO A 46 -10.59 3.89 12.68
C PRO A 46 -9.73 5.07 13.13
N THR A 47 -8.65 5.32 12.39
CA THR A 47 -7.77 6.47 12.60
C THR A 47 -8.31 7.74 11.92
N PHE A 48 -9.27 7.58 10.99
CA PHE A 48 -9.80 8.67 10.16
C PHE A 48 -8.73 9.40 9.36
N GLY A 49 -7.63 8.73 9.03
CA GLY A 49 -6.50 9.35 8.37
C GLY A 49 -5.47 8.34 7.87
N ASP A 50 -4.40 8.88 7.31
CA ASP A 50 -3.30 8.15 6.72
C ASP A 50 -1.94 8.54 7.32
N GLY A 51 -1.96 9.31 8.41
CA GLY A 51 -0.80 9.88 9.12
C GLY A 51 -0.04 10.97 8.37
N ILE A 52 -0.55 11.42 7.21
CA ILE A 52 0.10 12.49 6.45
C ILE A 52 -0.29 13.84 7.04
N ALA A 53 0.72 14.62 7.41
CA ALA A 53 0.54 15.91 8.08
C ALA A 53 -0.46 16.82 7.34
N GLY A 54 -1.44 17.33 8.08
CA GLY A 54 -2.49 18.20 7.57
C GLY A 54 -3.88 17.65 7.88
N ALA A 55 -4.83 17.92 6.99
CA ALA A 55 -6.23 17.54 7.21
C ALA A 55 -6.47 16.03 7.14
N THR A 56 -5.59 15.25 6.50
CA THR A 56 -5.72 13.79 6.36
C THR A 56 -4.96 13.00 7.43
N GLN A 57 -4.29 13.69 8.37
CA GLN A 57 -3.43 13.04 9.34
C GLN A 57 -4.17 12.01 10.21
N GLY A 58 -5.43 12.28 10.56
CA GLY A 58 -6.25 11.39 11.38
C GLY A 58 -6.14 11.68 12.88
N LEU A 59 -6.41 10.66 13.67
CA LEU A 59 -6.37 10.63 15.13
C LEU A 59 -5.20 9.78 15.61
N ASP A 60 -4.65 10.20 16.75
CA ASP A 60 -3.76 9.47 17.65
C ASP A 60 -4.58 8.39 18.39
N THR A 61 -4.46 7.12 17.98
CA THR A 61 -5.26 6.01 18.55
C THR A 61 -4.54 5.23 19.65
N ASP A 62 -3.21 5.28 19.75
CA ASP A 62 -2.44 4.59 20.79
C ASP A 62 -1.96 5.49 21.95
N CYS A 63 -2.20 6.82 21.85
CA CYS A 63 -1.83 7.86 22.81
C CYS A 63 -0.34 8.21 22.89
N ASP A 64 0.48 7.89 21.88
CA ASP A 64 1.90 8.26 21.85
C ASP A 64 2.14 9.75 21.49
N GLY A 65 1.10 10.43 21.00
CA GLY A 65 1.10 11.84 20.64
C GLY A 65 1.39 12.13 19.17
N ALA A 66 1.57 11.09 18.35
CA ALA A 66 1.56 11.13 16.91
C ALA A 66 0.24 10.53 16.38
N ALA A 67 0.02 10.59 15.07
CA ALA A 67 -1.19 10.07 14.43
C ALA A 67 -0.74 9.21 13.25
N ASP A 68 0.15 8.28 13.55
CA ASP A 68 0.83 7.34 12.67
C ASP A 68 0.29 5.91 12.82
N ASP A 69 -0.84 5.76 13.51
CA ASP A 69 -1.38 4.47 13.91
C ASP A 69 -1.97 3.64 12.75
N SER A 70 -2.31 4.28 11.62
CA SER A 70 -3.01 3.57 10.54
C SER A 70 -2.17 2.43 9.98
N ARG A 71 -2.79 1.29 9.68
CA ARG A 71 -2.22 0.13 8.99
C ARG A 71 -1.42 0.56 7.76
N LEU A 72 -1.95 1.51 6.98
CA LEU A 72 -1.25 2.08 5.84
C LEU A 72 0.04 2.79 6.24
N TYR A 73 0.01 3.63 7.28
CA TYR A 73 1.18 4.35 7.75
C TYR A 73 2.26 3.36 8.21
N VAL A 74 1.91 2.44 9.10
CA VAL A 74 2.81 1.40 9.63
C VAL A 74 3.40 0.55 8.49
N ALA A 75 2.56 0.10 7.56
CA ALA A 75 3.00 -0.68 6.40
C ALA A 75 3.95 0.09 5.47
N LYS A 76 3.71 1.38 5.24
CA LYS A 76 4.59 2.23 4.44
C LYS A 76 5.93 2.46 5.13
N GLU A 77 5.94 2.62 6.45
CA GLU A 77 7.17 2.75 7.22
C GLU A 77 8.03 1.49 7.14
N ALA A 78 7.43 0.31 7.40
CA ALA A 78 8.12 -0.97 7.26
C ALA A 78 8.70 -1.15 5.85
N LEU A 79 7.89 -0.88 4.81
CA LEU A 79 8.31 -0.96 3.43
C LEU A 79 9.44 0.03 3.10
N ARG A 80 9.35 1.27 3.59
CA ARG A 80 10.37 2.30 3.39
C ARG A 80 11.69 1.86 4.01
N ASN A 81 11.66 1.34 5.23
CA ASN A 81 12.84 0.82 5.92
C ASN A 81 13.45 -0.36 5.16
N MET A 82 12.64 -1.28 4.63
CA MET A 82 13.10 -2.38 3.78
C MET A 82 13.80 -1.86 2.50
N VAL A 83 13.17 -0.95 1.77
CA VAL A 83 13.73 -0.40 0.51
C VAL A 83 15.04 0.35 0.75
N LEU A 84 15.19 1.01 1.90
CA LEU A 84 16.42 1.72 2.27
C LEU A 84 17.53 0.74 2.72
N ALA A 85 17.17 -0.36 3.37
CA ALA A 85 18.13 -1.34 3.89
C ALA A 85 18.72 -2.24 2.80
N PHE A 86 17.93 -2.65 1.80
CA PHE A 86 18.34 -3.66 0.81
C PHE A 86 18.69 -3.09 -0.56
N GLY A 87 19.90 -2.55 -0.70
CA GLY A 87 20.41 -2.02 -1.98
C GLY A 87 20.71 -3.08 -3.06
N ASP A 88 20.84 -4.35 -2.66
CA ASP A 88 21.14 -5.47 -3.55
C ASP A 88 19.89 -6.11 -4.18
N ILE A 89 18.69 -5.64 -3.79
CA ILE A 89 17.40 -6.11 -4.32
C ILE A 89 16.87 -5.09 -5.32
N GLU A 90 16.28 -5.59 -6.40
CA GLU A 90 15.52 -4.76 -7.34
C GLU A 90 14.03 -4.89 -7.03
N PHE A 91 13.43 -3.83 -6.52
CA PHE A 91 12.02 -3.83 -6.15
C PHE A 91 11.14 -3.29 -7.27
N GLY A 92 9.88 -3.69 -7.29
CA GLY A 92 8.79 -3.06 -8.02
C GLY A 92 7.62 -2.86 -7.06
N LEU A 93 6.73 -1.92 -7.38
CA LEU A 93 5.57 -1.60 -6.57
C LEU A 93 4.31 -1.62 -7.44
N THR A 94 3.33 -2.40 -7.02
CA THR A 94 1.97 -2.46 -7.56
C THR A 94 1.00 -2.16 -6.43
N ALA A 95 -0.11 -1.53 -6.74
CA ALA A 95 -1.21 -1.35 -5.80
C ALA A 95 -2.57 -1.59 -6.47
N PHE A 96 -3.63 -1.52 -5.67
CA PHE A 96 -5.00 -1.67 -6.16
C PHE A 96 -5.34 -0.61 -7.21
N PRO A 97 -6.19 -0.95 -8.19
CA PRO A 97 -6.54 -0.08 -9.29
C PRO A 97 -7.22 1.19 -8.78
N ARG A 98 -6.72 2.33 -9.25
CA ARG A 98 -7.22 3.65 -8.86
C ARG A 98 -7.34 4.56 -10.08
N TYR A 99 -8.27 5.50 -9.99
CA TYR A 99 -8.31 6.67 -10.86
C TYR A 99 -7.53 7.80 -10.19
N ALA A 100 -6.51 8.33 -10.87
CA ALA A 100 -5.72 9.45 -10.36
C ALA A 100 -6.02 10.74 -11.12
N ALA A 101 -6.46 11.76 -10.38
CA ALA A 101 -6.53 13.14 -10.84
C ALA A 101 -6.52 14.08 -9.63
N SER A 102 -6.28 15.37 -9.85
CA SER A 102 -6.21 16.32 -8.74
C SER A 102 -7.57 16.44 -8.05
N GLN A 103 -7.59 16.25 -6.73
CA GLN A 103 -8.77 16.43 -5.89
C GLN A 103 -10.01 15.65 -6.39
N VAL A 104 -9.85 14.33 -6.56
CA VAL A 104 -10.92 13.46 -7.08
C VAL A 104 -11.92 13.09 -6.01
N ALA A 105 -11.46 12.79 -4.79
CA ALA A 105 -12.34 12.45 -3.68
C ALA A 105 -12.14 13.47 -2.56
N CYS A 106 -13.22 14.12 -2.13
CA CYS A 106 -13.16 15.31 -1.27
C CYS A 106 -14.10 15.22 -0.07
N SER A 107 -13.81 15.96 0.99
CA SER A 107 -14.67 16.06 2.17
C SER A 107 -15.94 16.91 1.96
N TYR A 108 -16.04 17.63 0.84
CA TYR A 108 -17.18 18.49 0.51
C TYR A 108 -17.83 18.05 -0.81
N ASP A 109 -19.12 18.36 -0.96
CA ASP A 109 -19.84 18.12 -2.20
C ASP A 109 -19.40 19.20 -3.19
N ARG A 110 -18.66 18.84 -4.23
CA ARG A 110 -18.53 19.75 -5.37
C ARG A 110 -19.94 19.89 -5.94
N GLY A 111 -20.53 21.08 -5.84
CA GLY A 111 -21.89 21.40 -6.34
C GLY A 111 -22.07 21.29 -7.87
N GLY A 112 -21.32 20.41 -8.54
CA GLY A 112 -21.49 20.00 -9.92
C GLY A 112 -21.32 18.49 -9.99
N ALA A 113 -22.18 17.84 -10.76
CA ALA A 113 -22.25 16.39 -11.00
C ALA A 113 -21.02 15.79 -11.67
N GLY A 114 -19.82 16.06 -11.14
CA GLY A 114 -18.64 15.27 -11.44
C GLY A 114 -18.89 13.83 -10.98
N PRO A 115 -18.43 12.81 -11.72
CA PRO A 115 -18.75 11.40 -11.47
C PRO A 115 -18.17 10.80 -10.16
N TYR A 116 -17.63 11.63 -9.26
CA TYR A 116 -16.74 11.23 -8.17
C TYR A 116 -17.20 11.70 -6.78
N ALA A 117 -18.49 11.66 -6.50
CA ALA A 117 -19.03 12.00 -5.19
C ALA A 117 -18.89 10.83 -4.20
N ILE A 118 -17.68 10.31 -3.97
CA ILE A 118 -17.41 9.70 -2.67
C ILE A 118 -16.92 10.84 -1.81
N THR A 119 -17.67 11.17 -0.76
CA THR A 119 -17.17 12.16 0.19
C THR A 119 -16.55 11.50 1.39
N HIS A 120 -15.33 11.93 1.68
CA HIS A 120 -14.50 11.46 2.80
C HIS A 120 -15.04 12.02 4.13
N ARG A 121 -16.35 11.85 4.35
CA ARG A 121 -17.03 12.37 5.52
C ARG A 121 -17.29 11.22 6.46
N ILE A 122 -16.97 11.44 7.73
CA ILE A 122 -17.28 10.49 8.79
C ILE A 122 -18.74 10.04 8.79
N GLN A 123 -19.68 10.94 8.50
CA GLN A 123 -21.11 10.59 8.44
C GLN A 123 -21.51 9.66 7.29
N GLN A 124 -20.68 9.53 6.25
CA GLN A 124 -20.97 8.71 5.08
C GLN A 124 -20.32 7.34 5.13
N SER A 125 -19.18 7.24 5.80
CA SER A 125 -18.37 6.03 5.88
C SER A 125 -18.62 5.32 7.22
N GLU A 126 -18.22 5.91 8.34
CA GLU A 126 -18.22 5.26 9.65
C GLU A 126 -19.56 5.38 10.40
N CYS A 127 -20.31 6.46 10.20
CA CYS A 127 -21.63 6.63 10.84
C CYS A 127 -22.82 6.13 10.00
N ASN A 128 -22.59 5.66 8.77
CA ASN A 128 -23.69 5.36 7.83
C ASN A 128 -24.10 3.88 7.85
N LEU A 129 -25.33 3.62 8.28
CA LEU A 129 -25.89 2.28 8.38
C LEU A 129 -26.39 1.70 7.04
N ALA A 130 -26.63 2.55 6.03
CA ALA A 130 -27.28 2.14 4.79
C ALA A 130 -26.33 1.43 3.81
N THR A 131 -25.03 1.70 3.91
CA THR A 131 -24.00 1.16 3.02
C THR A 131 -23.08 0.15 3.71
N GLY A 132 -23.30 -0.12 5.00
CA GLY A 132 -22.34 -0.81 5.87
C GLY A 132 -21.17 0.10 6.24
N PRO A 133 -20.40 -0.21 7.31
CA PRO A 133 -19.19 0.53 7.63
C PRO A 133 -18.18 0.28 6.50
N PHE A 134 -18.13 1.19 5.54
CA PHE A 134 -16.93 1.33 4.75
C PHE A 134 -15.93 2.03 5.65
N VAL A 135 -14.91 1.31 6.09
CA VAL A 135 -13.72 1.98 6.61
C VAL A 135 -13.12 2.75 5.45
N GLY A 136 -12.83 4.04 5.66
CA GLY A 136 -12.14 4.82 4.65
C GLY A 136 -12.54 6.27 4.58
N SER A 137 -13.20 6.85 5.59
CA SER A 137 -13.07 8.29 5.72
C SER A 137 -11.60 8.59 6.04
N ILE A 138 -11.03 9.38 5.16
CA ILE A 138 -9.77 10.06 5.41
C ILE A 138 -10.17 11.46 5.86
N GLY A 139 -9.55 12.04 6.87
CA GLY A 139 -9.88 13.38 7.34
C GLY A 139 -10.08 13.47 8.84
N ASN A 140 -9.22 14.24 9.53
CA ASN A 140 -9.27 14.38 10.98
C ASN A 140 -10.63 14.98 11.44
N PRO A 141 -11.49 14.19 12.13
CA PRO A 141 -12.84 14.59 12.47
C PRO A 141 -12.89 15.64 13.59
N THR A 142 -11.78 15.89 14.28
CA THR A 142 -11.69 16.97 15.29
C THR A 142 -11.63 18.36 14.66
N LEU A 143 -11.28 18.44 13.37
CA LEU A 143 -11.27 19.70 12.63
C LEU A 143 -12.66 20.09 12.10
N ASN A 144 -13.64 19.19 12.19
CA ASN A 144 -14.99 19.46 11.71
C ASN A 144 -15.72 20.47 12.59
N THR A 145 -16.60 21.27 11.99
CA THR A 145 -17.37 22.31 12.71
C THR A 145 -18.78 21.88 13.10
N GLY A 146 -19.21 20.68 12.72
CA GLY A 146 -20.56 20.19 12.99
C GLY A 146 -20.79 19.73 14.43
N THR A 147 -21.90 19.00 14.60
CA THR A 147 -22.29 18.42 15.89
C THR A 147 -21.26 17.39 16.34
N ALA A 148 -20.91 17.41 17.62
CA ALA A 148 -20.06 16.39 18.22
C ALA A 148 -20.69 15.00 18.08
N LEU A 149 -19.84 13.99 17.87
CA LEU A 149 -20.29 12.61 17.78
C LEU A 149 -20.99 12.20 19.08
N ASN A 150 -22.11 11.48 18.94
CA ASN A 150 -22.83 10.85 20.03
C ASN A 150 -23.65 9.66 19.50
N ASN A 151 -24.16 8.84 20.40
CA ASN A 151 -24.88 7.62 20.01
C ASN A 151 -26.12 7.87 19.17
N GLY A 152 -26.74 9.06 19.29
CA GLY A 152 -27.88 9.45 18.46
C GLY A 152 -27.55 9.83 17.02
N ASN A 153 -26.27 10.09 16.69
CA ASN A 153 -25.86 10.49 15.34
C ASN A 153 -24.79 9.61 14.69
N CYS A 154 -24.07 8.80 15.46
CA CYS A 154 -22.98 7.96 14.95
C CYS A 154 -22.74 6.67 15.77
N GLY A 155 -23.54 6.36 16.80
CA GLY A 155 -23.21 5.26 17.72
C GLY A 155 -24.21 4.13 17.75
N SER A 156 -24.29 3.36 16.66
CA SER A 156 -25.06 2.11 16.71
C SER A 156 -24.49 0.91 15.97
N GLN A 157 -23.55 1.01 15.01
CA GLN A 157 -23.07 -0.17 14.25
C GLN A 157 -21.69 -0.01 13.56
N TRP A 158 -20.71 0.66 14.17
CA TRP A 158 -19.38 0.75 13.54
C TRP A 158 -18.75 -0.64 13.29
N ASP A 159 -18.86 -1.54 14.27
CA ASP A 159 -18.31 -2.90 14.23
C ASP A 159 -19.37 -3.97 13.91
N GLY A 160 -20.59 -3.56 13.53
CA GLY A 160 -21.72 -4.46 13.31
C GLY A 160 -22.25 -5.14 14.58
N ILE A 161 -21.74 -4.80 15.77
CA ILE A 161 -22.23 -5.30 17.06
C ILE A 161 -23.35 -4.39 17.55
N GLY A 162 -24.42 -4.98 18.09
CA GLY A 162 -25.50 -4.22 18.70
C GLY A 162 -25.03 -3.54 19.97
N GLY A 163 -24.76 -2.23 19.90
CA GLY A 163 -24.29 -1.42 21.02
C GLY A 163 -24.40 0.07 20.71
N ASN A 164 -24.61 0.88 21.75
CA ASN A 164 -24.57 2.34 21.64
C ASN A 164 -23.11 2.82 21.73
N GLU A 165 -22.28 2.49 20.74
CA GLU A 165 -20.84 2.73 20.76
C GLU A 165 -20.42 3.59 19.58
N LEU A 166 -19.62 4.63 19.86
CA LEU A 166 -19.02 5.46 18.83
C LEU A 166 -17.79 4.75 18.23
N PRO A 167 -17.46 5.02 16.95
CA PRO A 167 -16.19 4.61 16.35
C PRO A 167 -14.94 5.02 17.16
N THR A 168 -15.05 6.06 17.98
CA THR A 168 -13.97 6.58 18.83
C THR A 168 -13.93 5.95 20.23
N ASP A 169 -14.89 5.10 20.60
CA ASP A 169 -14.97 4.56 21.97
C ASP A 169 -13.94 3.48 22.26
N LEU A 170 -13.32 2.91 21.23
CA LEU A 170 -12.18 1.99 21.39
C LEU A 170 -10.86 2.73 21.65
N ILE A 171 -10.77 4.01 21.26
CA ILE A 171 -9.58 4.83 21.55
C ILE A 171 -9.43 4.99 23.07
N PRO A 172 -8.21 4.78 23.63
CA PRO A 172 -7.99 4.90 25.06
C PRO A 172 -8.44 6.28 25.58
N ALA A 173 -9.05 6.30 26.77
CA ALA A 173 -9.71 7.50 27.30
C ALA A 173 -8.77 8.71 27.47
N ALA A 174 -7.45 8.49 27.54
CA ALA A 174 -6.43 9.53 27.63
C ALA A 174 -6.23 10.30 26.32
N CYS A 175 -6.40 9.64 25.16
CA CYS A 175 -6.25 10.25 23.84
C CYS A 175 -7.55 10.41 23.05
N ARG A 176 -8.65 9.83 23.54
CA ARG A 176 -9.97 9.91 22.91
C ARG A 176 -10.39 11.37 22.61
N PRO A 177 -10.89 11.66 21.39
CA PRO A 177 -11.47 12.97 21.08
C PRO A 177 -12.60 13.35 22.05
N GLY A 178 -12.56 14.58 22.59
CA GLY A 178 -13.57 15.11 23.51
C GLY A 178 -13.34 14.82 24.99
N THR A 179 -12.28 14.09 25.35
CA THR A 179 -11.83 13.89 26.74
C THR A 179 -10.53 14.64 27.00
N GLY A 180 -10.18 14.88 28.28
CA GLY A 180 -8.86 15.43 28.65
C GLY A 180 -8.51 16.80 28.07
N GLY A 181 -9.50 17.59 27.62
CA GLY A 181 -9.26 18.86 26.93
C GLY A 181 -8.95 18.72 25.42
N ARG A 182 -8.93 17.51 24.88
CA ARG A 182 -8.81 17.25 23.45
C ARG A 182 -10.09 17.70 22.72
N PRO A 183 -10.00 18.27 21.51
CA PRO A 183 -11.18 18.62 20.74
C PRO A 183 -12.04 17.39 20.45
N ALA A 184 -13.36 17.55 20.50
CA ALA A 184 -14.29 16.47 20.17
C ALA A 184 -14.27 16.16 18.67
N ALA A 185 -14.35 14.87 18.32
CA ALA A 185 -14.67 14.46 16.96
C ALA A 185 -16.10 14.92 16.62
N ARG A 186 -16.28 15.40 15.39
CA ARG A 186 -17.52 16.05 14.94
C ARG A 186 -17.91 15.57 13.55
N LEU A 187 -19.22 15.57 13.28
CA LEU A 187 -19.75 15.43 11.94
C LEU A 187 -19.28 16.58 11.06
N TRP A 188 -19.06 16.33 9.77
CA TRP A 188 -18.74 17.39 8.82
C TRP A 188 -19.92 18.35 8.64
N ALA A 189 -19.66 19.67 8.64
CA ALA A 189 -20.64 20.71 8.38
C ALA A 189 -20.01 21.90 7.64
N THR A 190 -20.83 22.87 7.22
CA THR A 190 -20.32 24.13 6.65
C THR A 190 -19.32 24.79 7.60
N GLY A 191 -18.13 25.10 7.10
CA GLY A 191 -17.01 25.63 7.88
C GLY A 191 -15.96 24.59 8.28
N SER A 192 -16.24 23.29 8.14
CA SER A 192 -15.22 22.24 8.20
C SER A 192 -14.15 22.46 7.12
N PRO A 193 -12.89 22.09 7.37
CA PRO A 193 -11.86 22.15 6.35
C PRO A 193 -12.21 21.30 5.14
N GLN A 194 -11.91 21.84 3.97
CA GLN A 194 -11.97 21.09 2.73
C GLN A 194 -10.63 20.39 2.53
N PHE A 195 -10.67 19.07 2.37
CA PHE A 195 -9.52 18.30 1.93
C PHE A 195 -9.96 17.33 0.84
N CYS A 196 -9.01 16.91 0.03
CA CYS A 196 -9.24 15.94 -1.02
C CYS A 196 -8.04 15.02 -1.16
N THR A 197 -8.28 13.78 -1.57
CA THR A 197 -7.26 12.88 -2.09
C THR A 197 -7.22 12.95 -3.61
N ASN A 198 -6.07 12.61 -4.17
CA ASN A 198 -5.85 12.60 -5.62
C ASN A 198 -6.14 11.25 -6.27
N TYR A 199 -6.72 10.34 -5.50
CA TYR A 199 -6.98 8.96 -5.90
C TYR A 199 -8.45 8.63 -5.64
N LEU A 200 -8.92 7.63 -6.37
CA LEU A 200 -10.21 6.98 -6.18
C LEU A 200 -10.03 5.50 -6.49
N GLY A 201 -10.11 4.64 -5.48
CA GLY A 201 -10.05 3.18 -5.66
C GLY A 201 -11.35 2.60 -6.22
N GLY A 202 -11.25 1.47 -6.91
CA GLY A 202 -12.41 0.75 -7.45
C GLY A 202 -12.12 -0.72 -7.74
N CYS A 203 -13.14 -1.47 -8.15
CA CYS A 203 -12.96 -2.86 -8.57
C CYS A 203 -12.56 -2.94 -10.06
N PRO A 204 -11.73 -3.90 -10.47
CA PRO A 204 -11.40 -4.13 -11.88
C PRO A 204 -12.63 -4.19 -12.78
N ALA A 205 -12.52 -3.64 -13.98
CA ALA A 205 -13.58 -3.52 -15.00
C ALA A 205 -14.81 -2.68 -14.59
N GLN A 206 -14.88 -2.16 -13.37
CA GLN A 206 -15.89 -1.18 -13.01
C GLN A 206 -15.66 0.10 -13.82
N ASP A 207 -16.73 0.64 -14.39
CA ASP A 207 -16.72 1.91 -15.12
C ASP A 207 -17.43 2.97 -14.28
N ASN A 208 -16.75 4.07 -13.96
CA ASN A 208 -17.34 5.22 -13.28
C ASN A 208 -17.83 6.32 -14.26
N GLY A 209 -17.90 6.02 -15.56
CA GLY A 209 -18.30 6.92 -16.63
C GLY A 209 -17.15 7.73 -17.24
N VAL A 210 -15.95 7.63 -16.68
CA VAL A 210 -14.75 8.36 -17.14
C VAL A 210 -13.51 7.48 -17.12
N TYR A 211 -13.48 6.49 -16.24
CA TYR A 211 -12.36 5.59 -16.05
C TYR A 211 -12.89 4.17 -15.82
N VAL A 212 -12.36 3.23 -16.60
CA VAL A 212 -12.55 1.79 -16.38
C VAL A 212 -11.35 1.30 -15.60
N TYR A 213 -11.58 0.81 -14.39
CA TYR A 213 -10.50 0.36 -13.52
C TYR A 213 -9.76 -0.85 -14.14
N PRO A 214 -8.42 -0.81 -14.21
CA PRO A 214 -7.64 -1.96 -14.63
C PRO A 214 -7.65 -3.06 -13.55
N ASN A 215 -6.94 -4.15 -13.81
CA ASN A 215 -6.73 -5.21 -12.81
C ASN A 215 -5.98 -4.70 -11.57
N GLY A 216 -5.02 -3.80 -11.76
CA GLY A 216 -4.20 -3.17 -10.73
C GLY A 216 -3.22 -2.20 -11.38
N ASP A 217 -2.58 -1.36 -10.58
CA ASP A 217 -1.67 -0.33 -11.10
C ASP A 217 -0.22 -0.66 -10.73
N VAL A 218 0.62 -0.89 -11.74
CA VAL A 218 2.08 -0.95 -11.55
C VAL A 218 2.58 0.48 -11.36
N LEU A 219 2.79 0.84 -10.10
CA LEU A 219 3.18 2.18 -9.67
C LEU A 219 4.65 2.46 -9.99
N VAL A 220 5.50 1.45 -9.77
CA VAL A 220 6.93 1.46 -10.06
C VAL A 220 7.36 0.13 -10.66
N GLY A 221 7.78 0.13 -11.92
CA GLY A 221 8.36 -1.05 -12.57
C GLY A 221 9.82 -1.30 -12.19
N PHE A 222 10.30 -2.53 -12.44
CA PHE A 222 11.72 -2.89 -12.41
C PHE A 222 12.58 -1.96 -13.31
N SER A 223 13.82 -1.74 -12.90
CA SER A 223 14.79 -0.93 -13.63
C SER A 223 14.97 -1.45 -15.07
N GLY A 224 14.91 -0.52 -16.04
CA GLY A 224 15.00 -0.86 -17.47
C GLY A 224 13.70 -1.35 -18.11
N PHE A 225 12.63 -1.55 -17.33
CA PHE A 225 11.28 -1.92 -17.80
C PHE A 225 10.25 -0.80 -17.55
N GLY A 226 10.73 0.42 -17.33
CA GLY A 226 9.98 1.63 -17.05
C GLY A 226 10.93 2.77 -16.69
N TRP A 227 10.40 3.96 -16.37
CA TRP A 227 11.23 4.97 -15.71
C TRP A 227 11.54 4.54 -14.26
N PRO A 228 12.77 4.73 -13.76
CA PRO A 228 13.93 5.19 -14.49
C PRO A 228 14.57 4.07 -15.35
N THR A 229 14.91 4.41 -16.60
CA THR A 229 15.53 3.45 -17.54
C THR A 229 17.04 3.24 -17.31
N THR A 230 17.68 4.16 -16.57
CA THR A 230 19.14 4.20 -16.37
C THR A 230 19.57 4.42 -14.93
N VAL A 231 18.63 4.68 -14.01
CA VAL A 231 18.92 4.83 -12.58
C VAL A 231 18.09 3.84 -11.77
N ASP A 232 18.47 3.71 -10.51
CA ASP A 232 17.79 2.89 -9.52
C ASP A 232 16.35 3.38 -9.31
N ASN A 233 15.39 2.46 -9.39
CA ASN A 233 13.97 2.74 -9.27
C ASN A 233 13.49 2.93 -7.82
N ARG A 234 14.36 2.72 -6.82
CA ARG A 234 14.07 3.02 -5.40
C ARG A 234 13.62 4.45 -5.16
N VAL A 235 14.12 5.42 -5.93
CA VAL A 235 13.67 6.83 -5.83
C VAL A 235 12.18 6.94 -6.15
N GLY A 236 11.70 6.21 -7.15
CA GLY A 236 10.27 6.16 -7.50
C GLY A 236 9.44 5.47 -6.42
N MET A 237 9.98 4.42 -5.80
CA MET A 237 9.31 3.76 -4.67
C MET A 237 9.18 4.67 -3.47
N LEU A 238 10.29 5.31 -3.05
CA LEU A 238 10.30 6.19 -1.88
C LEU A 238 9.32 7.34 -2.03
N LYS A 239 9.13 7.86 -3.24
CA LYS A 239 8.11 8.90 -3.50
C LYS A 239 6.67 8.47 -3.21
N TRP A 240 6.38 7.16 -3.18
CA TRP A 240 5.07 6.57 -2.89
C TRP A 240 4.83 6.22 -1.41
N ILE A 241 5.89 6.21 -0.60
CA ILE A 241 5.87 5.67 0.77
C ILE A 241 6.65 6.55 1.76
N ASP A 242 6.90 7.81 1.43
CA ASP A 242 7.66 8.73 2.30
C ASP A 242 6.77 9.53 3.26
N GLN A 243 5.47 9.18 3.34
CA GLN A 243 4.48 9.84 4.18
C GLN A 243 4.24 11.29 3.77
N ARG A 244 4.48 11.65 2.50
CA ARG A 244 4.34 13.04 2.02
C ARG A 244 3.70 13.10 0.64
N GLU A 245 2.77 14.04 0.51
CA GLU A 245 2.22 14.44 -0.79
C GLU A 245 2.04 15.95 -0.80
N THR A 246 3.04 16.65 -1.32
CA THR A 246 3.15 18.11 -1.25
C THR A 246 2.97 18.78 -2.60
N SER A 247 3.16 18.04 -3.69
CA SER A 247 3.14 18.54 -5.06
C SER A 247 2.60 17.48 -6.03
N PHE A 248 1.41 16.94 -5.74
CA PHE A 248 0.77 15.95 -6.60
C PHE A 248 0.74 16.35 -8.09
N SER A 249 1.12 15.42 -8.96
CA SER A 249 1.01 15.56 -10.40
C SER A 249 0.30 14.36 -11.00
N ALA A 250 -0.85 14.62 -11.66
CA ALA A 250 -1.61 13.60 -12.37
C ALA A 250 -0.92 13.11 -13.66
N SER A 251 0.19 13.74 -14.09
CA SER A 251 0.93 13.24 -15.25
C SER A 251 1.62 11.92 -14.90
N THR A 252 1.52 10.93 -15.79
CA THR A 252 2.23 9.66 -15.67
C THR A 252 3.55 9.69 -16.45
N THR A 253 4.47 8.77 -16.15
CA THR A 253 5.65 8.51 -16.99
C THR A 253 5.57 7.08 -17.51
N SER A 254 6.10 6.80 -18.70
CA SER A 254 6.03 5.43 -19.25
C SER A 254 6.60 4.41 -18.27
N GLY A 255 5.78 3.45 -17.85
CA GLY A 255 6.13 2.44 -16.85
C GLY A 255 5.94 2.84 -15.38
N ASN A 256 5.43 4.05 -15.08
CA ASN A 256 5.02 4.46 -13.73
C ASN A 256 3.70 5.23 -13.74
N PHE A 257 2.92 5.00 -12.69
CA PHE A 257 1.64 5.66 -12.49
C PHE A 257 1.75 7.14 -12.09
N CYS A 258 2.95 7.63 -11.73
CA CYS A 258 3.21 9.05 -11.44
C CYS A 258 4.48 9.57 -12.10
N ASN A 259 4.52 10.88 -12.36
CA ASN A 259 5.68 11.55 -12.95
C ASN A 259 6.75 11.82 -11.90
N HIS A 260 7.49 10.77 -11.60
CA HIS A 260 8.62 10.82 -10.69
C HIS A 260 9.87 11.49 -11.26
N SER A 261 9.87 11.77 -12.58
CA SER A 261 10.97 12.47 -13.26
C SER A 261 10.99 13.98 -13.02
N GLY A 262 9.87 14.56 -12.56
CA GLY A 262 9.75 15.96 -12.17
C GLY A 262 9.70 16.21 -10.66
N ALA A 263 9.23 17.40 -10.28
CA ALA A 263 9.03 17.80 -8.88
C ALA A 263 7.78 17.19 -8.22
N GLY A 264 6.99 16.41 -8.96
CA GLY A 264 5.82 15.74 -8.42
C GLY A 264 6.17 14.65 -7.41
N ASP A 265 5.37 14.57 -6.36
CA ASP A 265 5.28 13.44 -5.44
C ASP A 265 3.85 12.84 -5.51
N CYS A 266 3.74 11.57 -5.16
CA CYS A 266 2.49 10.82 -5.26
C CYS A 266 2.54 9.78 -4.16
N GLU A 267 1.51 9.64 -3.36
CA GLU A 267 1.62 8.88 -2.14
C GLU A 267 0.52 7.82 -2.06
N LEU A 268 0.81 6.67 -1.47
CA LEU A 268 -0.22 5.65 -1.26
C LEU A 268 -1.24 6.17 -0.24
N ARG A 269 -2.53 5.99 -0.57
CA ARG A 269 -3.67 6.41 0.24
C ARG A 269 -4.67 5.25 0.39
N PRO A 270 -5.36 5.13 1.54
CA PRO A 270 -6.26 4.01 1.81
C PRO A 270 -7.66 4.34 1.27
N GLN A 271 -8.07 3.72 0.17
CA GLN A 271 -9.36 4.00 -0.43
C GLN A 271 -9.91 2.86 -1.28
N GLY A 272 -11.20 2.59 -1.07
CA GLY A 272 -11.97 1.72 -1.92
C GLY A 272 -11.84 0.24 -1.53
N PRO A 273 -12.17 -0.67 -2.46
CA PRO A 273 -12.27 -2.10 -2.17
C PRO A 273 -10.90 -2.80 -2.18
N THR A 274 -10.91 -4.12 -1.94
CA THR A 274 -9.71 -4.98 -1.87
C THR A 274 -9.67 -6.00 -3.03
N PRO A 275 -9.26 -5.58 -4.25
CA PRO A 275 -9.15 -6.46 -5.44
C PRO A 275 -7.83 -7.24 -5.49
N LEU A 276 -7.68 -8.23 -4.61
CA LEU A 276 -6.48 -9.08 -4.54
C LEU A 276 -6.19 -9.81 -5.87
N ALA A 277 -7.20 -10.42 -6.47
CA ALA A 277 -7.09 -11.17 -7.73
C ALA A 277 -6.75 -10.26 -8.91
N GLY A 278 -7.35 -9.08 -8.98
CA GLY A 278 -6.99 -8.08 -9.98
C GLY A 278 -5.51 -7.73 -9.86
N THR A 279 -5.06 -7.38 -8.66
CA THR A 279 -3.71 -6.88 -8.46
C THR A 279 -2.65 -7.97 -8.68
N LEU A 280 -2.94 -9.22 -8.30
CA LEU A 280 -2.12 -10.39 -8.66
C LEU A 280 -2.06 -10.61 -10.18
N ARG A 281 -3.16 -10.41 -10.91
CA ARG A 281 -3.16 -10.48 -12.38
C ARG A 281 -2.29 -9.39 -12.99
N ALA A 282 -2.37 -8.15 -12.47
CA ALA A 282 -1.52 -7.06 -12.92
C ALA A 282 -0.03 -7.37 -12.72
N ALA A 283 0.34 -7.92 -11.55
CA ALA A 283 1.70 -8.36 -11.28
C ALA A 283 2.15 -9.50 -12.22
N ARG A 284 1.30 -10.50 -12.45
CA ARG A 284 1.55 -11.59 -13.40
C ARG A 284 1.79 -11.07 -14.81
N ASP A 285 0.89 -10.24 -15.31
CA ASP A 285 0.94 -9.68 -16.67
C ASP A 285 2.18 -8.80 -16.87
N TYR A 286 2.65 -8.14 -15.81
CA TYR A 286 3.90 -7.39 -15.81
C TYR A 286 5.15 -8.27 -15.73
N MET A 287 5.21 -9.19 -14.77
CA MET A 287 6.45 -9.92 -14.43
C MET A 287 6.74 -11.09 -15.36
N VAL A 288 5.73 -11.82 -15.83
CA VAL A 288 5.94 -13.05 -16.62
C VAL A 288 6.70 -12.76 -17.92
N PRO A 289 6.31 -11.76 -18.75
CA PRO A 289 7.07 -11.43 -19.96
C PRO A 289 8.51 -11.00 -19.66
N ILE A 290 8.73 -10.26 -18.57
CA ILE A 290 10.05 -9.81 -18.14
C ILE A 290 10.94 -11.00 -17.78
N ARG A 291 10.43 -11.94 -16.98
CA ARG A 291 11.15 -13.17 -16.60
C ARG A 291 11.46 -14.02 -17.82
N THR A 292 10.51 -14.19 -18.75
CA THR A 292 10.73 -14.97 -19.98
C THR A 292 11.79 -14.33 -20.89
N GLY A 293 11.85 -13.01 -20.96
CA GLY A 293 12.85 -12.27 -21.73
C GLY A 293 14.21 -12.09 -21.03
N ASP A 294 14.34 -12.51 -19.77
CA ASP A 294 15.54 -12.31 -18.98
C ASP A 294 16.63 -13.32 -19.33
N SER A 295 17.72 -12.84 -19.96
CA SER A 295 18.86 -13.68 -20.35
C SER A 295 19.57 -14.36 -19.19
N VAL A 296 19.37 -13.89 -17.96
CA VAL A 296 19.88 -14.51 -16.72
C VAL A 296 18.74 -14.96 -15.79
N GLY A 297 17.52 -15.07 -16.31
CA GLY A 297 16.30 -15.38 -15.54
C GLY A 297 16.32 -16.75 -14.86
N SER A 298 17.17 -17.69 -15.32
CA SER A 298 17.38 -18.97 -14.64
C SER A 298 18.14 -18.83 -13.31
N CYS A 299 18.90 -17.74 -13.13
CA CYS A 299 19.68 -17.46 -11.93
C CYS A 299 19.16 -16.26 -11.15
N ARG A 300 18.29 -15.43 -11.74
CA ARG A 300 17.65 -14.30 -11.07
C ARG A 300 16.34 -14.74 -10.41
N PRO A 301 16.20 -14.66 -9.08
CA PRO A 301 14.93 -14.87 -8.42
C PRO A 301 13.92 -13.78 -8.82
N TYR A 302 12.67 -14.19 -9.06
CA TYR A 302 11.52 -13.31 -9.25
C TYR A 302 10.47 -13.70 -8.21
N THR A 303 10.00 -12.74 -7.43
CA THR A 303 9.10 -12.99 -6.31
C THR A 303 8.01 -11.94 -6.25
N VAL A 304 6.80 -12.34 -5.87
CA VAL A 304 5.73 -11.44 -5.46
C VAL A 304 5.64 -11.43 -3.93
N LEU A 305 5.53 -10.24 -3.34
CA LEU A 305 5.21 -10.03 -1.94
C LEU A 305 3.87 -9.30 -1.84
N LEU A 306 2.82 -9.99 -1.39
CA LEU A 306 1.50 -9.41 -1.14
C LEU A 306 1.42 -8.95 0.31
N LEU A 307 1.14 -7.67 0.55
CA LEU A 307 0.86 -7.10 1.86
C LEU A 307 -0.57 -6.58 1.89
N THR A 308 -1.42 -7.12 2.76
CA THR A 308 -2.86 -6.81 2.80
C THR A 308 -3.47 -6.97 4.19
N ASP A 309 -4.49 -6.18 4.49
CA ASP A 309 -5.24 -6.23 5.75
C ASP A 309 -6.66 -6.80 5.58
N GLY A 310 -6.98 -7.26 4.38
CA GLY A 310 -8.33 -7.62 3.98
C GLY A 310 -8.40 -8.85 3.09
N VAL A 311 -9.64 -9.19 2.73
CA VAL A 311 -9.97 -10.28 1.81
C VAL A 311 -10.41 -9.74 0.46
N GLU A 312 -10.47 -10.60 -0.55
CA GLU A 312 -11.01 -10.24 -1.86
C GLU A 312 -12.46 -9.72 -1.77
N THR A 313 -12.71 -8.50 -2.27
CA THR A 313 -14.06 -7.90 -2.28
C THR A 313 -14.59 -7.56 -3.67
N CYS A 314 -13.80 -7.77 -4.73
CA CYS A 314 -14.12 -7.39 -6.11
C CYS A 314 -14.31 -8.57 -7.05
N ASP A 315 -13.86 -9.77 -6.65
CA ASP A 315 -13.98 -11.01 -7.40
C ASP A 315 -14.44 -12.15 -6.46
N THR A 316 -14.43 -13.38 -6.94
CA THR A 316 -14.65 -14.56 -6.10
C THR A 316 -13.44 -14.80 -5.17
N MET A 317 -13.69 -15.29 -3.96
CA MET A 317 -12.63 -15.60 -2.97
C MET A 317 -11.57 -16.59 -3.50
N SER A 318 -11.90 -17.42 -4.50
CA SER A 318 -10.96 -18.35 -5.13
C SER A 318 -10.09 -17.73 -6.23
N ALA A 319 -10.46 -16.56 -6.76
CA ALA A 319 -9.72 -15.89 -7.84
C ALA A 319 -8.27 -15.50 -7.46
N PRO A 320 -7.98 -14.93 -6.26
CA PRO A 320 -6.60 -14.62 -5.90
C PRO A 320 -5.76 -15.89 -5.72
N VAL A 321 -6.35 -16.96 -5.17
CA VAL A 321 -5.69 -18.28 -5.04
C VAL A 321 -5.31 -18.84 -6.41
N THR A 322 -6.23 -18.78 -7.38
CA THR A 322 -5.98 -19.23 -8.77
C THR A 322 -4.84 -18.44 -9.41
N THR A 323 -4.85 -17.12 -9.25
CA THR A 323 -3.84 -16.24 -9.85
C THR A 323 -2.46 -16.45 -9.22
N ALA A 324 -2.40 -16.72 -7.91
CA ALA A 324 -1.14 -17.07 -7.23
C ALA A 324 -0.56 -18.40 -7.74
N ALA A 325 -1.41 -19.40 -8.00
CA ALA A 325 -0.98 -20.66 -8.62
C ALA A 325 -0.40 -20.46 -10.03
N GLU A 326 -0.95 -19.54 -10.82
CA GLU A 326 -0.43 -19.21 -12.14
C GLU A 326 0.93 -18.53 -12.08
N LEU A 327 1.14 -17.61 -11.14
CA LEU A 327 2.45 -16.99 -10.86
C LEU A 327 3.48 -18.05 -10.44
N ALA A 328 3.11 -18.95 -9.52
CA ALA A 328 3.98 -20.03 -9.07
C ALA A 328 4.35 -20.99 -10.21
N ALA A 329 3.38 -21.36 -11.05
CA ALA A 329 3.62 -22.18 -12.25
C ALA A 329 4.53 -21.46 -13.27
N ALA A 330 4.48 -20.13 -13.32
CA ALA A 330 5.41 -19.30 -14.08
C ALA A 330 6.75 -19.07 -13.35
N GLY A 331 7.04 -19.82 -12.27
CA GLY A 331 8.29 -19.76 -11.51
C GLY A 331 8.50 -18.45 -10.75
N ILE A 332 7.41 -17.81 -10.33
CA ILE A 332 7.37 -16.59 -9.53
C ILE A 332 6.60 -16.90 -8.24
N PRO A 333 7.26 -17.30 -7.15
CA PRO A 333 6.59 -17.54 -5.88
C PRO A 333 5.86 -16.29 -5.35
N VAL A 334 4.75 -16.52 -4.65
CA VAL A 334 3.95 -15.46 -4.00
C VAL A 334 4.03 -15.63 -2.49
N TYR A 335 4.72 -14.71 -1.83
CA TYR A 335 4.73 -14.57 -0.37
C TYR A 335 3.59 -13.65 0.05
N VAL A 336 2.95 -13.96 1.17
CA VAL A 336 1.80 -13.20 1.68
C VAL A 336 2.08 -12.77 3.11
N VAL A 337 1.86 -11.48 3.37
CA VAL A 337 1.86 -10.85 4.68
C VAL A 337 0.46 -10.31 4.95
N GLY A 338 -0.22 -10.90 5.95
CA GLY A 338 -1.48 -10.40 6.47
C GLY A 338 -1.23 -9.44 7.63
N LEU A 339 -1.80 -8.23 7.55
CA LEU A 339 -1.65 -7.19 8.57
C LEU A 339 -2.96 -7.03 9.36
N SER A 340 -2.95 -7.31 10.66
CA SER A 340 -4.14 -7.19 11.52
C SER A 340 -5.40 -7.82 10.89
N ILE A 341 -5.30 -9.10 10.53
CA ILE A 341 -6.30 -9.84 9.76
C ILE A 341 -7.18 -10.68 10.67
N ASP A 342 -8.48 -10.73 10.37
CA ASP A 342 -9.40 -11.63 11.09
C ASP A 342 -9.18 -13.11 10.72
N ALA A 343 -9.85 -14.01 11.45
CA ALA A 343 -9.73 -15.46 11.23
C ALA A 343 -10.20 -15.90 9.82
N GLY A 344 -11.19 -15.23 9.24
CA GLY A 344 -11.68 -15.52 7.90
C GLY A 344 -10.67 -15.14 6.83
N GLY A 345 -10.06 -13.96 6.96
CA GLY A 345 -8.99 -13.49 6.10
C GLY A 345 -7.72 -14.33 6.23
N ARG A 346 -7.35 -14.73 7.44
CA ARG A 346 -6.21 -15.64 7.69
C ARG A 346 -6.30 -16.90 6.83
N SER A 347 -7.50 -17.51 6.73
CA SER A 347 -7.72 -18.70 5.91
C SER A 347 -7.49 -18.46 4.42
N LEU A 348 -7.99 -17.34 3.87
CA LEU A 348 -7.78 -16.99 2.47
C LEU A 348 -6.29 -16.71 2.19
N LEU A 349 -5.63 -15.93 3.04
CA LEU A 349 -4.24 -15.52 2.82
C LEU A 349 -3.28 -16.73 2.84
N ASN A 350 -3.51 -17.71 3.72
CA ASN A 350 -2.82 -18.99 3.69
C ASN A 350 -3.06 -19.76 2.38
N GLN A 351 -4.29 -19.78 1.86
CA GLN A 351 -4.57 -20.44 0.57
C GLN A 351 -3.81 -19.76 -0.58
N ILE A 352 -3.72 -18.43 -0.56
CA ILE A 352 -2.95 -17.67 -1.56
C ILE A 352 -1.45 -18.01 -1.46
N ALA A 353 -0.86 -17.98 -0.26
CA ALA A 353 0.56 -18.33 -0.06
C ALA A 353 0.87 -19.76 -0.51
N THR A 354 0.04 -20.72 -0.09
CA THR A 354 0.16 -22.14 -0.47
C THR A 354 0.08 -22.32 -1.99
N ALA A 355 -0.91 -21.71 -2.65
CA ALA A 355 -1.04 -21.74 -4.10
C ALA A 355 0.12 -21.03 -4.81
N GLY A 356 0.62 -19.96 -4.19
CA GLY A 356 1.83 -19.23 -4.56
C GLY A 356 3.13 -20.01 -4.40
N GLY A 357 3.09 -21.24 -3.89
CA GLY A 357 4.26 -22.09 -3.70
C GLY A 357 5.17 -21.65 -2.56
N THR A 358 4.63 -20.95 -1.57
CA THR A 358 5.37 -20.46 -0.40
C THR A 358 4.78 -20.96 0.91
N ASP A 359 5.62 -20.93 1.94
CA ASP A 359 5.31 -21.31 3.32
C ASP A 359 6.24 -20.48 4.21
N ALA A 360 5.82 -19.25 4.50
CA ALA A 360 6.59 -18.24 5.23
C ALA A 360 5.97 -17.90 6.60
N GLY A 361 4.93 -18.64 7.00
CA GLY A 361 4.33 -18.48 8.31
C GLY A 361 5.16 -19.12 9.41
N ASP A 362 4.70 -18.90 10.65
CA ASP A 362 5.36 -19.44 11.83
C ASP A 362 5.28 -20.97 11.89
N PRO A 363 6.23 -21.63 12.58
CA PRO A 363 6.14 -23.05 12.92
C PRO A 363 4.85 -23.37 13.69
N GLY A 364 3.80 -23.82 12.99
CA GLY A 364 2.49 -24.01 13.62
C GLY A 364 1.31 -24.25 12.66
N GLY A 365 1.47 -23.96 11.36
CA GLY A 365 0.52 -24.39 10.32
C GLY A 365 0.05 -23.29 9.36
N ASP A 366 0.44 -22.04 9.58
CA ASP A 366 0.20 -20.96 8.62
C ASP A 366 1.28 -20.95 7.55
N THR A 367 0.87 -20.68 6.31
CA THR A 367 1.78 -20.55 5.16
C THR A 367 2.01 -19.09 4.77
N ALA A 368 1.10 -18.19 5.15
CA ALA A 368 1.31 -16.75 5.12
C ALA A 368 1.93 -16.26 6.45
N PHE A 369 2.66 -15.15 6.40
CA PHE A 369 3.14 -14.44 7.57
C PHE A 369 2.06 -13.49 8.09
N PHE A 370 1.84 -13.42 9.40
CA PHE A 370 0.83 -12.55 9.99
C PHE A 370 1.47 -11.63 11.02
N ALA A 371 1.22 -10.33 10.89
CA ALA A 371 1.70 -9.31 11.80
C ALA A 371 0.51 -8.53 12.37
N ASP A 372 0.44 -8.47 13.69
CA ASP A 372 -0.58 -7.70 14.43
C ASP A 372 0.04 -6.48 15.14
N ASP A 373 1.34 -6.25 14.94
CA ASP A 373 2.09 -5.14 15.52
C ASP A 373 3.24 -4.70 14.57
N GLU A 374 3.73 -3.47 14.74
CA GLU A 374 4.81 -2.91 13.93
C GLU A 374 6.12 -3.71 14.03
N VAL A 375 6.45 -4.21 15.23
CA VAL A 375 7.71 -4.93 15.47
C VAL A 375 7.71 -6.25 14.71
N THR A 376 6.60 -6.99 14.76
CA THR A 376 6.42 -8.21 14.00
C THR A 376 6.40 -7.95 12.49
N LEU A 377 5.79 -6.85 12.03
CA LEU A 377 5.79 -6.49 10.60
C LEU A 377 7.20 -6.15 10.08
N ALA A 378 8.05 -5.56 10.90
CA ALA A 378 9.40 -5.15 10.53
C ALA A 378 10.47 -6.26 10.66
N ALA A 379 10.16 -7.35 11.34
CA ALA A 379 11.04 -8.51 11.54
C ALA A 379 11.20 -9.34 10.27
#